data_AF-A0AAN6X118-F1
#
_entry.id   AF-A0AAN6X118-F1
#
_cell.length_a   1.000
_cell.length_b   1.000
_cell.length_c   1.000
_cell.angle_alpha   90.00
_cell.angle_beta   90.00
_cell.angle_gamma   90.00
#
_symmetry.space_group_name_H-M   'P 1'
#
loop_
_entity.id
_entity.type
_entity.pdbx_description
1 polymer ?
#
loop_
_entity_poly.entity_id
_entity_poly.type
_entity_poly.pdbx_seq_one_letter_code
_entity_poly.pdbx_strand_id
1 'polypeptide(L)'
;MHLHTKHHDSKPDTTTTTTQPRTDTMSTVASPTEPSRQSTMASTGSEDAIPETDPNSTAGLLAQRLQAWKHAVGYLEEYMESVEKLHKVQAKEYEKVLKTISKPLREGQHFDQSLGGVAGFFENMRVNTQSLVNTNAETEKSIKGSVLPVLERLHKEIKHKAKELAHGAEKSAKEVEKARNTTQKHIELLGQHTAAFESTGGKHTPHDDPYVIQRGVLHRLNKQVIEENNQRNDLIAVQANFQTFEQHVITVVQQAMEAFNSYAGGQALKVQALYADMLGASQRIPPDFEWKAFVKRSSDVLVDANEPPRLVEHIQFPNQNHKATQSLIEGSLERKSRNKLSWGYSTGYYVVTPAKFLHEFKDDDNLRKDPVPELSIYLPEAIIGAPAGEKFNVKGKDKSKHMGGKLAGTSELAFKAHSPAEAQKWFEVIRNVAGATGPSVPSPKDEVADPVQTSGVVAAAPAAPAAALAADEKPKPVVAIPETKAQEAGIVSATPASATAAPGSATTAAAPPLGDEKPPVKA
;
A
#
# COMPACT_ATOMS: atom_id res chain seq x y z
N MET A 1 -39.33 -6.62 -21.60
CA MET A 1 -40.18 -7.76 -21.20
C MET A 1 -39.30 -8.98 -20.97
N HIS A 2 -39.62 -9.75 -19.93
CA HIS A 2 -39.11 -11.06 -19.55
C HIS A 2 -37.77 -11.15 -18.78
N LEU A 3 -37.94 -11.20 -17.45
CA LEU A 3 -37.10 -11.91 -16.48
C LEU A 3 -36.84 -13.36 -16.93
N HIS A 4 -35.74 -13.97 -16.45
CA HIS A 4 -35.75 -15.35 -15.96
C HIS A 4 -34.68 -15.58 -14.90
N THR A 5 -35.15 -15.86 -13.69
CA THR A 5 -34.46 -16.35 -12.50
C THR A 5 -34.17 -17.85 -12.64
N LYS A 6 -33.10 -18.37 -12.02
CA LYS A 6 -33.01 -19.80 -11.70
C LYS A 6 -32.45 -20.01 -10.28
N HIS A 7 -33.29 -20.64 -9.46
CA HIS A 7 -33.04 -21.21 -8.14
C HIS A 7 -32.12 -22.44 -8.21
N HIS A 8 -31.40 -22.70 -7.11
CA HIS A 8 -30.95 -24.04 -6.76
C HIS A 8 -31.25 -24.32 -5.29
N ASP A 9 -32.00 -25.39 -5.05
CA ASP A 9 -32.26 -26.00 -3.74
C ASP A 9 -32.25 -27.52 -3.93
N SER A 10 -31.63 -28.28 -3.01
CA SER A 10 -31.66 -29.75 -2.93
C SER A 10 -31.21 -30.24 -1.54
N LYS A 11 -32.21 -30.37 -0.65
CA LYS A 11 -32.66 -31.52 0.19
C LYS A 11 -31.76 -32.78 0.42
N PRO A 12 -32.11 -33.70 1.37
CA PRO A 12 -31.31 -34.02 2.57
C PRO A 12 -31.06 -35.53 2.81
N ASP A 13 -30.35 -35.87 3.89
CA ASP A 13 -30.17 -37.26 4.33
C ASP A 13 -30.96 -37.63 5.60
N THR A 14 -31.42 -38.87 5.62
CA THR A 14 -32.35 -39.46 6.60
C THR A 14 -31.64 -40.59 7.35
N THR A 15 -31.83 -40.73 8.66
CA THR A 15 -31.72 -42.06 9.32
C THR A 15 -32.64 -42.18 10.52
N THR A 16 -33.40 -43.27 10.50
CA THR A 16 -34.44 -43.71 11.43
C THR A 16 -33.84 -44.64 12.50
N THR A 17 -34.32 -44.60 13.75
CA THR A 17 -34.52 -45.81 14.57
C THR A 17 -35.61 -45.57 15.62
N THR A 18 -36.55 -46.52 15.66
CA THR A 18 -37.79 -46.60 16.44
C THR A 18 -37.60 -47.45 17.71
N THR A 19 -38.14 -47.05 18.86
CA THR A 19 -38.81 -47.97 19.81
C THR A 19 -39.77 -47.20 20.77
N GLN A 20 -41.00 -47.69 20.92
CA GLN A 20 -42.08 -47.29 21.86
C GLN A 20 -42.55 -48.59 22.59
N PRO A 21 -43.53 -48.64 23.53
CA PRO A 21 -44.21 -47.59 24.31
C PRO A 21 -44.45 -47.97 25.81
N ARG A 22 -44.99 -47.05 26.63
CA ARG A 22 -46.09 -47.38 27.59
C ARG A 22 -46.79 -46.12 28.12
N THR A 23 -48.11 -46.23 28.20
CA THR A 23 -49.10 -45.25 28.64
C THR A 23 -49.12 -45.11 30.17
N ASP A 24 -49.51 -43.94 30.69
CA ASP A 24 -50.71 -43.80 31.53
C ASP A 24 -50.94 -42.34 31.98
N THR A 25 -52.17 -42.10 32.38
CA THR A 25 -52.95 -40.88 32.21
C THR A 25 -53.09 -40.11 33.53
N MET A 26 -52.95 -38.78 33.45
CA MET A 26 -53.62 -37.71 34.21
C MET A 26 -53.62 -37.60 35.75
N SER A 27 -53.37 -36.33 36.13
CA SER A 27 -54.01 -35.52 37.19
C SER A 27 -53.39 -35.48 38.58
N THR A 28 -52.67 -34.39 38.89
CA THR A 28 -53.02 -33.51 40.02
C THR A 28 -52.44 -32.10 39.85
N VAL A 29 -53.26 -31.10 40.16
CA VAL A 29 -53.03 -29.65 40.11
C VAL A 29 -52.19 -29.19 41.32
N ALA A 30 -51.17 -28.35 41.09
CA ALA A 30 -50.61 -27.47 42.12
C ALA A 30 -49.93 -26.24 41.48
N SER A 31 -50.35 -25.05 41.91
CA SER A 31 -49.88 -23.72 41.49
C SER A 31 -48.47 -23.39 41.98
N PRO A 32 -47.72 -22.51 41.28
CA PRO A 32 -46.68 -21.67 41.90
C PRO A 32 -47.00 -20.17 41.70
N THR A 33 -47.21 -19.38 42.77
CA THR A 33 -46.23 -18.53 43.46
C THR A 33 -45.68 -17.38 42.60
N GLU A 34 -46.15 -16.16 42.88
CA GLU A 34 -45.70 -14.88 42.30
C GLU A 34 -44.27 -14.49 42.74
N PRO A 35 -43.51 -13.72 41.92
CA PRO A 35 -42.33 -13.01 42.38
C PRO A 35 -42.58 -11.51 42.62
N SER A 36 -41.96 -11.08 43.72
CA SER A 36 -41.88 -9.77 44.36
C SER A 36 -41.39 -8.62 43.46
N ARG A 37 -41.99 -7.44 43.66
CA ARG A 37 -41.56 -6.13 43.14
C ARG A 37 -40.19 -5.75 43.71
N GLN A 38 -39.20 -5.56 42.85
CA GLN A 38 -37.97 -4.81 43.17
C GLN A 38 -38.10 -3.37 42.67
N SER A 39 -37.91 -2.47 43.61
CA SER A 39 -37.84 -1.02 43.48
C SER A 39 -36.48 -0.58 42.93
N THR A 40 -36.46 0.00 41.73
CA THR A 40 -35.36 0.83 41.22
C THR A 40 -35.70 2.30 41.44
N MET A 41 -35.26 2.84 42.58
CA MET A 41 -35.22 4.27 42.86
C MET A 41 -33.86 4.82 42.38
N ALA A 42 -33.86 5.53 41.25
CA ALA A 42 -32.82 6.50 40.89
C ALA A 42 -33.31 7.35 39.70
N SER A 43 -34.27 8.24 39.93
CA SER A 43 -34.54 9.37 39.04
C SER A 43 -33.90 10.62 39.65
N THR A 44 -32.70 10.94 39.16
CA THR A 44 -32.01 12.20 39.42
C THR A 44 -32.80 13.35 38.79
N GLY A 45 -33.28 14.27 39.62
CA GLY A 45 -33.41 15.71 39.31
C GLY A 45 -34.41 16.13 38.23
N SER A 46 -35.71 15.96 38.46
CA SER A 46 -36.72 16.78 37.78
C SER A 46 -36.79 18.17 38.42
N GLU A 47 -35.83 19.04 38.09
CA GLU A 47 -35.82 20.45 38.48
C GLU A 47 -36.34 21.33 37.33
N ASP A 48 -37.64 21.24 37.06
CA ASP A 48 -38.44 22.28 36.42
C ASP A 48 -39.91 21.85 36.63
N ALA A 49 -40.48 22.20 37.78
CA ALA A 49 -41.91 22.04 38.01
C ALA A 49 -42.66 22.95 37.02
N ILE A 50 -43.23 22.34 35.99
CA ILE A 50 -44.05 23.04 34.98
C ILE A 50 -45.31 23.55 35.69
N PRO A 51 -45.74 24.80 35.47
CA PRO A 51 -47.01 25.30 35.99
C PRO A 51 -48.16 24.39 35.56
N GLU A 52 -49.06 24.07 36.49
CA GLU A 52 -50.27 23.26 36.30
C GLU A 52 -51.22 23.92 35.28
N THR A 53 -50.85 23.91 34.01
CA THR A 53 -51.72 24.22 32.89
C THR A 53 -52.34 22.91 32.44
N ASP A 54 -53.67 22.87 32.35
CA ASP A 54 -54.39 21.70 31.84
C ASP A 54 -53.77 21.27 30.50
N PRO A 55 -53.23 20.05 30.37
CA PRO A 55 -52.58 19.58 29.15
C PRO A 55 -53.53 19.55 27.95
N ASN A 56 -54.85 19.55 28.19
CA ASN A 56 -55.87 19.60 27.14
C ASN A 56 -56.25 21.03 26.73
N SER A 57 -55.71 22.05 27.41
CA SER A 57 -55.87 23.45 27.01
C SER A 57 -54.93 23.83 25.87
N THR A 58 -55.31 24.85 25.09
CA THR A 58 -54.45 25.40 24.02
C THR A 58 -53.06 25.78 24.56
N ALA A 59 -52.99 26.41 25.73
CA ALA A 59 -51.72 26.79 26.35
C ALA A 59 -50.89 25.56 26.78
N GLY A 60 -51.54 24.54 27.36
CA GLY A 60 -50.89 23.28 27.72
C GLY A 60 -50.31 22.54 26.52
N LEU A 61 -51.04 22.48 25.40
CA LEU A 61 -50.55 21.89 24.16
C LEU A 61 -49.35 22.66 23.58
N LEU A 62 -49.40 23.98 23.57
CA LEU A 62 -48.28 24.82 23.12
C LEU A 62 -47.05 24.69 24.04
N ALA A 63 -47.25 24.50 25.34
CA ALA A 63 -46.16 24.23 26.28
C ALA A 63 -45.47 22.89 25.98
N GLN A 64 -46.24 21.83 25.72
CA GLN A 64 -45.70 20.55 25.28
C GLN A 64 -44.93 20.68 23.94
N ARG A 65 -45.43 21.52 23.02
CA ARG A 65 -44.75 21.81 21.75
C ARG A 65 -43.40 22.51 21.96
N LEU A 66 -43.30 23.49 22.86
CA LEU A 66 -42.00 24.12 23.21
C LEU A 66 -41.06 23.14 23.89
N GLN A 67 -41.57 22.25 24.74
CA GLN A 67 -40.75 21.24 25.38
C GLN A 67 -40.16 20.27 24.37
N ALA A 68 -40.94 19.87 23.35
CA ALA A 68 -40.43 19.07 22.25
C ALA A 68 -39.29 19.79 21.50
N TRP A 69 -39.45 21.07 21.20
CA TRP A 69 -38.39 21.87 20.56
C TRP A 69 -37.16 22.05 21.45
N LYS A 70 -37.35 22.25 22.76
CA LYS A 70 -36.26 22.33 23.74
C LYS A 70 -35.43 21.06 23.73
N HIS A 71 -36.07 19.89 23.77
CA HIS A 71 -35.38 18.60 23.68
C HIS A 71 -34.70 18.41 22.32
N ALA A 72 -35.36 18.76 21.22
CA ALA A 72 -34.77 18.62 19.88
C ALA A 72 -33.49 19.44 19.72
N VAL A 73 -33.48 20.70 20.18
CA VAL A 73 -32.29 21.56 20.16
C VAL A 73 -31.23 21.04 21.14
N GLY A 74 -31.63 20.57 22.34
CA GLY A 74 -30.71 19.95 23.29
C GLY A 74 -29.99 18.73 22.72
N TYR A 75 -30.69 17.84 21.99
CA TYR A 75 -30.05 16.71 21.32
C TYR A 75 -29.06 17.15 20.23
N LEU A 76 -29.37 18.24 19.53
CA LEU A 76 -28.47 18.80 18.52
C LEU A 76 -27.21 19.40 19.18
N GLU A 77 -27.35 20.09 20.32
CA GLU A 77 -26.21 20.56 21.12
C GLU A 77 -25.29 19.41 21.54
N GLU A 78 -25.86 18.35 22.13
CA GLU A 78 -25.10 17.17 22.56
C GLU A 78 -24.37 16.48 21.40
N TYR A 79 -25.01 16.41 20.23
CA TYR A 79 -24.38 15.91 19.02
C TYR A 79 -23.18 16.78 18.60
N MET A 80 -23.37 18.11 18.52
CA MET A 80 -22.30 19.03 18.15
C MET A 80 -21.14 19.01 19.15
N GLU A 81 -21.42 18.90 20.45
CA GLU A 81 -20.40 18.77 21.49
C GLU A 81 -19.64 17.44 21.36
N SER A 82 -20.31 16.36 20.99
CA SER A 82 -19.68 15.06 20.75
C SER A 82 -18.76 15.08 19.53
N VAL A 83 -19.16 15.75 18.45
CA VAL A 83 -18.33 15.92 17.25
C VAL A 83 -17.15 16.87 17.52
N GLU A 84 -17.34 17.93 18.29
CA GLU A 84 -16.27 18.81 18.77
C GLU A 84 -15.19 18.02 19.52
N LYS A 85 -15.60 17.19 20.49
CA LYS A 85 -14.71 16.31 21.26
C LYS A 85 -14.01 15.29 20.36
N LEU A 86 -14.68 14.77 19.34
CA LEU A 86 -14.08 13.84 18.38
C LEU A 86 -12.90 14.50 17.63
N HIS A 87 -13.08 15.71 17.09
CA HIS A 87 -11.99 16.43 16.41
C HIS A 87 -10.83 16.73 17.37
N LYS A 88 -11.11 17.05 18.64
CA LYS A 88 -10.08 17.21 19.67
C LYS A 88 -9.24 15.95 19.86
N VAL A 89 -9.90 14.80 19.95
CA VAL A 89 -9.22 13.49 20.09
C VAL A 89 -8.44 13.18 18.83
N GLN A 90 -9.02 13.36 17.64
CA GLN A 90 -8.34 13.14 16.37
C GLN A 90 -7.07 13.97 16.23
N ALA A 91 -7.10 15.26 16.60
CA ALA A 91 -5.89 16.10 16.60
C ALA A 91 -4.78 15.48 17.46
N LYS A 92 -5.10 15.06 18.69
CA LYS A 92 -4.14 14.41 19.62
C LYS A 92 -3.64 13.06 19.11
N GLU A 93 -4.49 12.25 18.49
CA GLU A 93 -4.07 10.97 17.92
C GLU A 93 -3.17 11.18 16.69
N TYR A 94 -3.45 12.16 15.84
CA TYR A 94 -2.55 12.52 14.74
C TYR A 94 -1.20 13.04 15.22
N GLU A 95 -1.11 13.71 16.39
CA GLU A 95 0.19 14.05 16.99
C GLU A 95 1.00 12.78 17.34
N LYS A 96 0.34 11.71 17.79
CA LYS A 96 1.00 10.43 18.03
C LYS A 96 1.42 9.77 16.72
N VAL A 97 0.58 9.83 15.69
CA VAL A 97 0.93 9.34 14.34
C VAL A 97 2.16 10.09 13.82
N LEU A 98 2.19 11.42 13.94
CA LEU A 98 3.33 12.23 13.53
C LEU A 98 4.63 11.82 14.24
N LYS A 99 4.56 11.48 15.54
CA LYS A 99 5.73 10.99 16.29
C LYS A 99 6.33 9.71 15.69
N THR A 100 5.54 8.86 15.06
CA THR A 100 6.04 7.62 14.42
C THR A 100 6.97 7.89 13.24
N ILE A 101 6.75 9.00 12.54
CA ILE A 101 7.54 9.42 11.37
C ILE A 101 8.44 10.61 11.68
N SER A 102 8.39 11.19 12.88
CA SER A 102 9.13 12.40 13.27
C SER A 102 10.65 12.26 13.23
N LYS A 103 11.18 11.05 13.45
CA LYS A 103 12.62 10.80 13.39
C LYS A 103 13.06 10.74 11.92
N PRO A 104 14.27 11.24 11.59
CA PRO A 104 14.88 10.96 10.30
C PRO A 104 14.93 9.45 10.03
N LEU A 105 14.92 9.08 8.75
CA LEU A 105 15.05 7.68 8.36
C LEU A 105 16.32 7.08 8.97
N ARG A 106 16.18 5.92 9.61
CA ARG A 106 17.35 5.13 10.01
C ARG A 106 18.10 4.72 8.75
N GLU A 107 19.42 4.74 8.83
CA GLU A 107 20.28 4.46 7.67
C GLU A 107 19.99 5.42 6.49
N GLY A 108 19.59 6.66 6.82
CA GLY A 108 19.22 7.69 5.86
C GLY A 108 20.26 7.96 4.78
N GLN A 109 21.54 7.69 5.03
CA GLN A 109 22.64 7.84 4.06
C GLN A 109 22.47 7.00 2.78
N HIS A 110 21.66 5.93 2.83
CA HIS A 110 21.36 5.11 1.66
C HIS A 110 20.35 5.79 0.72
N PHE A 111 19.56 6.72 1.23
CA PHE A 111 18.56 7.45 0.45
C PHE A 111 19.08 8.82 0.03
N ASP A 112 18.72 9.24 -1.17
CA ASP A 112 18.99 10.60 -1.60
C ASP A 112 18.20 11.62 -0.75
N GLN A 113 18.89 12.66 -0.28
CA GLN A 113 18.32 13.68 0.60
C GLN A 113 17.67 14.84 -0.16
N SER A 114 17.77 14.85 -1.50
CA SER A 114 17.10 15.85 -2.32
C SER A 114 15.59 15.61 -2.42
N LEU A 115 14.86 16.66 -2.79
CA LEU A 115 13.42 16.58 -3.07
C LEU A 115 13.18 15.65 -4.27
N GLY A 116 12.21 14.74 -4.12
CA GLY A 116 11.81 13.79 -5.18
C GLY A 116 12.18 12.34 -4.91
N GLY A 117 13.01 12.07 -3.89
CA GLY A 117 13.30 10.72 -3.40
C GLY A 117 12.46 10.29 -2.21
N VAL A 118 12.83 9.15 -1.64
CA VAL A 118 12.20 8.55 -0.45
C VAL A 118 12.29 9.48 0.76
N ALA A 119 13.42 10.16 0.97
CA ALA A 119 13.55 11.13 2.06
C ALA A 119 12.55 12.28 1.93
N GLY A 120 12.38 12.81 0.70
CA GLY A 120 11.40 13.85 0.39
C GLY A 120 9.95 13.38 0.57
N PHE A 121 9.64 12.13 0.23
CA PHE A 121 8.33 11.54 0.50
C PHE A 121 8.01 11.45 1.99
N PHE A 122 8.95 10.97 2.82
CA PHE A 122 8.74 10.94 4.27
C PHE A 122 8.60 12.35 4.87
N GLU A 123 9.31 13.34 4.32
CA GLU A 123 9.11 14.74 4.72
C GLU A 123 7.74 15.28 4.34
N ASN A 124 7.27 14.98 3.13
CA ASN A 124 5.90 15.29 2.70
C ASN A 124 4.86 14.65 3.64
N MET A 125 5.04 13.39 4.03
CA MET A 125 4.16 12.74 5.02
C MET A 125 4.16 13.45 6.37
N ARG A 126 5.32 13.93 6.86
CA ARG A 126 5.39 14.69 8.13
C ARG A 126 4.59 15.98 8.03
N VAL A 127 4.82 16.76 6.99
CA VAL A 127 4.12 18.05 6.76
C VAL A 127 2.61 17.83 6.64
N ASN A 128 2.18 16.85 5.84
CA ASN A 128 0.76 16.56 5.68
C ASN A 128 0.12 16.01 6.97
N THR A 129 0.84 15.21 7.76
CA THR A 129 0.34 14.73 9.07
C THR A 129 0.24 15.87 10.08
N GLN A 130 1.18 16.81 10.08
CA GLN A 130 1.08 18.03 10.90
C GLN A 130 -0.14 18.88 10.49
N SER A 131 -0.42 18.98 9.19
CA SER A 131 -1.64 19.63 8.68
C SER A 131 -2.91 18.90 9.13
N LEU A 132 -2.91 17.56 9.21
CA LEU A 132 -4.02 16.79 9.79
C LEU A 132 -4.25 17.12 11.27
N VAL A 133 -3.19 17.29 12.07
CA VAL A 133 -3.29 17.77 13.46
C VAL A 133 -3.96 19.14 13.50
N ASN A 134 -3.43 20.09 12.73
CA ASN A 134 -3.87 21.48 12.76
C ASN A 134 -5.31 21.63 12.29
N THR A 135 -5.70 21.01 11.18
CA THR A 135 -7.06 21.13 10.66
C THR A 135 -8.10 20.54 11.62
N ASN A 136 -7.78 19.47 12.36
CA ASN A 136 -8.68 18.93 13.38
C ASN A 136 -8.81 19.87 14.58
N ALA A 137 -7.70 20.44 15.05
CA ALA A 137 -7.70 21.40 16.15
C ALA A 137 -8.44 22.71 15.79
N GLU A 138 -8.32 23.18 14.55
CA GLU A 138 -9.06 24.34 14.04
C GLU A 138 -10.57 24.06 13.94
N THR A 139 -10.96 22.88 13.44
CA THR A 139 -12.36 22.49 13.35
C THR A 139 -13.00 22.32 14.72
N GLU A 140 -12.30 21.72 15.71
CA GLU A 140 -12.75 21.69 17.11
C GLU A 140 -13.09 23.10 17.61
N LYS A 141 -12.12 24.03 17.51
CA LYS A 141 -12.31 25.41 17.97
C LYS A 141 -13.44 26.12 17.24
N SER A 142 -13.60 25.87 15.94
CA SER A 142 -14.64 26.51 15.12
C SER A 142 -16.04 26.01 15.49
N ILE A 143 -16.22 24.69 15.69
CA ILE A 143 -17.50 24.14 16.17
C ILE A 143 -17.81 24.69 17.56
N LYS A 144 -16.81 24.69 18.46
CA LYS A 144 -16.96 25.19 19.83
C LYS A 144 -17.29 26.68 19.90
N GLY A 145 -16.63 27.49 19.07
CA GLY A 145 -16.71 28.95 19.11
C GLY A 145 -17.84 29.55 18.27
N SER A 146 -18.33 28.83 17.26
CA SER A 146 -19.30 29.38 16.29
C SER A 146 -20.62 28.61 16.25
N VAL A 147 -20.60 27.28 16.34
CA VAL A 147 -21.82 26.45 16.18
C VAL A 147 -22.54 26.27 17.51
N LEU A 148 -21.83 25.81 18.55
CA LEU A 148 -22.41 25.57 19.87
C LEU A 148 -23.08 26.83 20.47
N PRO A 149 -22.47 28.03 20.43
CA PRO A 149 -23.08 29.22 21.04
C PRO A 149 -24.41 29.63 20.38
N VAL A 150 -24.58 29.35 19.09
CA VAL A 150 -25.83 29.61 18.35
C VAL A 150 -26.95 28.71 18.88
N LEU A 151 -26.65 27.42 19.05
CA LEU A 151 -27.60 26.46 19.60
C LEU A 151 -27.91 26.74 21.08
N GLU A 152 -26.90 27.00 21.91
CA GLU A 152 -27.09 27.35 23.33
C GLU A 152 -27.96 28.58 23.52
N ARG A 153 -27.81 29.58 22.65
CA ARG A 153 -28.66 30.76 22.63
C ARG A 153 -30.09 30.40 22.25
N LEU A 154 -30.29 29.60 21.19
CA LEU A 154 -31.61 29.15 20.77
C LEU A 154 -32.32 28.35 21.87
N HIS A 155 -31.61 27.45 22.55
CA HIS A 155 -32.14 26.67 23.66
C HIS A 155 -32.59 27.58 24.83
N LYS A 156 -31.80 28.61 25.15
CA LYS A 156 -32.21 29.64 26.13
C LYS A 156 -33.42 30.45 25.66
N GLU A 157 -33.50 30.81 24.38
CA GLU A 157 -34.65 31.52 23.79
C GLU A 157 -35.93 30.68 23.92
N ILE A 158 -35.88 29.37 23.61
CA ILE A 158 -37.00 28.45 23.79
C ILE A 158 -37.42 28.34 25.26
N LYS A 159 -36.45 28.25 26.19
CA LYS A 159 -36.75 28.22 27.64
C LYS A 159 -37.44 29.50 28.11
N HIS A 160 -37.01 30.67 27.62
CA HIS A 160 -37.68 31.93 27.92
C HIS A 160 -39.10 31.96 27.34
N LYS A 161 -39.27 31.52 26.09
CA LYS A 161 -40.59 31.48 25.45
C LYS A 161 -41.58 30.59 26.21
N ALA A 162 -41.11 29.46 26.75
CA ALA A 162 -41.93 28.58 27.57
C ALA A 162 -42.41 29.25 28.86
N LYS A 163 -41.53 30.03 29.52
CA LYS A 163 -41.91 30.82 30.69
C LYS A 163 -42.90 31.92 30.33
N GLU A 164 -42.71 32.64 29.23
CA GLU A 164 -43.64 33.68 28.78
C GLU A 164 -45.04 33.11 28.52
N LEU A 165 -45.13 31.97 27.85
CA LEU A 165 -46.40 31.28 27.57
C LEU A 165 -47.15 30.93 28.86
N ALA A 166 -46.44 30.35 29.84
CA ALA A 166 -47.03 29.95 31.12
C ALA A 166 -47.64 31.14 31.87
N HIS A 167 -46.88 32.23 32.04
CA HIS A 167 -47.34 33.41 32.79
C HIS A 167 -48.49 34.13 32.05
N GLY A 168 -48.42 34.21 30.72
CA GLY A 168 -49.47 34.85 29.90
C GLY A 168 -50.80 34.10 29.96
N ALA A 169 -50.78 32.78 29.85
CA ALA A 169 -51.99 31.95 29.86
C ALA A 169 -52.66 31.91 31.24
N GLU A 170 -51.88 31.89 32.32
CA GLU A 170 -52.41 31.86 33.69
C GLU A 170 -53.20 33.14 34.02
N LYS A 171 -52.72 34.30 33.55
CA LYS A 171 -53.35 35.59 33.83
C LYS A 171 -54.76 35.68 33.24
N SER A 172 -54.92 35.40 31.95
CA SER A 172 -56.22 35.51 31.27
C SER A 172 -57.22 34.44 31.76
N ALA A 173 -56.74 33.24 32.12
CA ALA A 173 -57.57 32.21 32.72
C ALA A 173 -58.15 32.64 34.09
N LYS A 174 -57.36 33.30 34.94
CA LYS A 174 -57.82 33.81 36.24
C LYS A 174 -58.90 34.89 36.11
N GLU A 175 -58.82 35.75 35.10
CA GLU A 175 -59.81 36.81 34.85
C GLU A 175 -61.17 36.22 34.44
N VAL A 176 -61.18 35.22 33.56
CA VAL A 176 -62.38 34.47 33.18
C VAL A 176 -62.99 33.73 34.37
N GLU A 177 -62.18 33.04 35.17
CA GLU A 177 -62.65 32.30 36.33
C GLU A 177 -63.29 33.21 37.39
N LYS A 178 -62.74 34.42 37.60
CA LYS A 178 -63.33 35.42 38.50
C LYS A 178 -64.68 35.93 37.98
N ALA A 179 -64.79 36.17 36.68
CA ALA A 179 -66.04 36.60 36.06
C ALA A 179 -67.11 35.50 36.16
N ARG A 180 -66.75 34.27 35.82
CA ARG A 180 -67.61 33.08 35.90
C ARG A 180 -68.15 32.85 37.31
N ASN A 181 -67.28 32.87 38.33
CA ASN A 181 -67.70 32.71 39.73
C ASN A 181 -68.66 33.81 40.19
N THR A 182 -68.46 35.04 39.71
CA THR A 182 -69.34 36.17 40.03
C THR A 182 -70.71 36.01 39.38
N THR A 183 -70.76 35.55 38.13
CA THR A 183 -72.00 35.24 37.42
C THR A 183 -72.76 34.10 38.09
N GLN A 184 -72.06 33.00 38.42
CA GLN A 184 -72.65 31.81 39.03
C GLN A 184 -73.34 32.12 40.36
N LYS A 185 -72.66 32.85 41.25
CA LYS A 185 -73.25 33.29 42.53
C LYS A 185 -74.55 34.09 42.34
N HIS A 186 -74.63 34.89 41.27
CA HIS A 186 -75.81 35.71 41.00
C HIS A 186 -76.93 34.90 40.34
N ILE A 187 -76.60 33.87 39.56
CA ILE A 187 -77.57 32.89 39.04
C ILE A 187 -78.19 32.09 40.20
N GLU A 188 -77.37 31.66 41.17
CA GLU A 188 -77.84 30.98 42.38
C GLU A 188 -78.75 31.88 43.21
N LEU A 189 -78.37 33.15 43.40
CA LEU A 189 -79.22 34.15 44.06
C LEU A 189 -80.56 34.31 43.34
N LEU A 190 -80.56 34.38 42.00
CA LEU A 190 -81.80 34.42 41.22
C LEU A 190 -82.67 33.20 41.50
N GLY A 191 -82.09 31.99 41.47
CA GLY A 191 -82.80 30.74 41.72
C GLY A 191 -83.40 30.66 43.13
N GLN A 192 -82.70 31.17 44.14
CA GLN A 192 -83.22 31.24 45.51
C GLN A 192 -84.44 32.16 45.60
N HIS A 193 -84.39 33.35 44.99
CA HIS A 193 -85.45 34.33 45.08
C HIS A 193 -86.65 34.01 44.19
N THR A 194 -86.45 33.37 43.03
CA THR A 194 -87.56 32.87 42.21
C THR A 194 -88.30 31.73 42.88
N ALA A 195 -87.60 30.79 43.51
CA ALA A 195 -88.23 29.70 44.27
C ALA A 195 -89.02 30.22 45.48
N ALA A 196 -88.47 31.24 46.17
CA ALA A 196 -89.15 31.88 47.30
C ALA A 196 -90.44 32.63 46.87
N PHE A 197 -90.50 33.17 45.65
CA PHE A 197 -91.63 33.97 45.16
C PHE A 197 -92.99 33.26 45.24
N GLU A 198 -93.03 31.98 44.89
CA GLU A 198 -94.24 31.16 44.97
C GLU A 198 -94.68 30.92 46.43
N SER A 199 -93.70 30.76 47.33
CA SER A 199 -93.95 30.46 48.75
C SER A 199 -94.29 31.67 49.63
N THR A 200 -93.86 32.88 49.24
CA THR A 200 -94.07 34.12 50.02
C THR A 200 -95.27 34.94 49.56
N GLY A 201 -95.94 34.52 48.48
CA GLY A 201 -97.03 35.27 47.86
C GLY A 201 -96.57 36.60 47.27
N GLY A 202 -95.34 36.68 46.77
CA GLY A 202 -94.78 37.87 46.12
C GLY A 202 -94.28 38.98 47.06
N LYS A 203 -94.15 38.72 48.37
CA LYS A 203 -93.59 39.70 49.33
C LYS A 203 -92.06 39.70 49.28
N HIS A 204 -91.47 40.59 48.47
CA HIS A 204 -90.02 40.79 48.37
C HIS A 204 -89.62 42.25 48.65
N THR A 205 -88.37 42.46 49.08
CA THR A 205 -87.79 43.81 49.08
C THR A 205 -87.47 44.22 47.63
N PRO A 206 -87.42 45.52 47.28
CA PRO A 206 -87.09 45.96 45.91
C PRO A 206 -85.75 45.45 45.37
N HIS A 207 -84.79 45.15 46.26
CA HIS A 207 -83.48 44.59 45.88
C HIS A 207 -83.54 43.08 45.61
N ASP A 208 -84.49 42.40 46.25
CA ASP A 208 -84.69 40.95 46.22
C ASP A 208 -85.71 40.52 45.16
N ASP A 209 -86.20 41.48 44.37
CA ASP A 209 -87.11 41.25 43.25
C ASP A 209 -86.40 40.38 42.18
N PRO A 210 -86.97 39.20 41.84
CA PRO A 210 -86.40 38.31 40.83
C PRO A 210 -86.12 38.98 39.48
N TYR A 211 -86.93 39.95 39.05
CA TYR A 211 -86.71 40.71 37.82
C TYR A 211 -85.44 41.56 37.90
N VAL A 212 -85.20 42.24 39.03
CA VAL A 212 -84.00 43.06 39.26
C VAL A 212 -82.75 42.16 39.29
N ILE A 213 -82.83 41.03 39.99
CA ILE A 213 -81.73 40.07 40.07
C ILE A 213 -81.44 39.46 38.67
N GLN A 214 -82.47 39.14 37.88
CA GLN A 214 -82.31 38.65 36.50
C GLN A 214 -81.55 39.64 35.61
N ARG A 215 -81.86 40.94 35.71
CA ARG A 215 -81.07 41.97 35.01
C ARG A 215 -79.62 42.02 35.49
N GLY A 216 -79.41 41.83 36.79
CA GLY A 216 -78.07 41.68 37.38
C GLY A 216 -77.31 40.46 36.85
N VAL A 217 -77.98 39.34 36.59
CA VAL A 217 -77.40 38.14 35.97
C VAL A 217 -76.99 38.46 34.54
N LEU A 218 -77.88 39.06 33.73
CA LEU A 218 -77.58 39.43 32.34
C LEU A 218 -76.38 40.38 32.24
N HIS A 219 -76.26 41.35 33.15
CA HIS A 219 -75.11 42.25 33.21
C HIS A 219 -73.79 41.50 33.47
N ARG A 220 -73.77 40.59 34.46
CA ARG A 220 -72.57 39.80 34.80
C ARG A 220 -72.22 38.78 33.72
N LEU A 221 -73.24 38.15 33.12
CA LEU A 221 -73.07 37.24 31.99
C LEU A 221 -72.46 37.95 30.77
N ASN A 222 -72.91 39.17 30.47
CA ASN A 222 -72.29 39.99 29.43
C ASN A 222 -70.80 40.25 29.72
N LYS A 223 -70.46 40.60 30.97
CA LYS A 223 -69.06 40.76 31.38
C LYS A 223 -68.26 39.46 31.24
N GLN A 224 -68.79 38.32 31.70
CA GLN A 224 -68.12 37.03 31.55
C GLN A 224 -67.84 36.70 30.08
N VAL A 225 -68.81 36.89 29.19
CA VAL A 225 -68.64 36.67 27.74
C VAL A 225 -67.57 37.60 27.16
N ILE A 226 -67.48 38.85 27.64
CA ILE A 226 -66.40 39.77 27.24
C ILE A 226 -65.03 39.21 27.65
N GLU A 227 -64.86 38.77 28.90
CA GLU A 227 -63.57 38.21 29.36
C GLU A 227 -63.22 36.89 28.64
N GLU A 228 -64.19 36.01 28.38
CA GLU A 228 -63.98 34.77 27.61
C GLU A 228 -63.55 35.08 26.17
N ASN A 229 -64.17 36.08 25.53
CA ASN A 229 -63.76 36.53 24.20
C ASN A 229 -62.36 37.16 24.21
N ASN A 230 -62.01 37.92 25.25
CA ASN A 230 -60.66 38.48 25.41
C ASN A 230 -59.63 37.36 25.54
N GLN A 231 -59.85 36.38 26.43
CA GLN A 231 -58.99 35.21 26.56
C GLN A 231 -58.83 34.45 25.23
N ARG A 232 -59.91 34.28 24.48
CA ARG A 232 -59.84 33.64 23.16
C ARG A 232 -58.94 34.42 22.20
N ASN A 233 -59.11 35.75 22.13
CA ASN A 233 -58.30 36.59 21.25
C ASN A 233 -56.82 36.60 21.67
N ASP A 234 -56.54 36.58 22.97
CA ASP A 234 -55.17 36.45 23.50
C ASP A 234 -54.54 35.12 23.08
N LEU A 235 -55.27 34.01 23.19
CA LEU A 235 -54.79 32.70 22.75
C LEU A 235 -54.53 32.65 21.24
N ILE A 236 -55.38 33.28 20.43
CA ILE A 236 -55.16 33.41 18.97
C ILE A 236 -53.87 34.19 18.69
N ALA A 237 -53.63 35.30 19.39
CA ALA A 237 -52.41 36.08 19.26
C ALA A 237 -51.16 35.29 19.69
N VAL A 238 -51.26 34.53 20.78
CA VAL A 238 -50.20 33.61 21.22
C VAL A 238 -49.90 32.56 20.16
N GLN A 239 -50.91 31.95 19.54
CA GLN A 239 -50.73 30.97 18.46
C GLN A 239 -50.03 31.58 17.24
N ALA A 240 -50.41 32.78 16.82
CA ALA A 240 -49.77 33.49 15.71
C ALA A 240 -48.29 33.80 16.02
N ASN A 241 -48.00 34.29 17.23
CA ASN A 241 -46.62 34.53 17.68
C ASN A 241 -45.80 33.23 17.76
N PHE A 242 -46.45 32.12 18.13
CA PHE A 242 -45.83 30.81 18.18
C PHE A 242 -45.42 30.31 16.80
N GLN A 243 -46.29 30.51 15.79
CA GLN A 243 -45.98 30.16 14.41
C GLN A 243 -44.72 30.88 13.92
N THR A 244 -44.61 32.19 14.16
CA THR A 244 -43.41 32.96 13.80
C THR A 244 -42.18 32.52 14.59
N PHE A 245 -42.35 32.22 15.88
CA PHE A 245 -41.24 31.72 16.71
C PHE A 245 -40.72 30.35 16.22
N GLU A 246 -41.61 29.43 15.83
CA GLU A 246 -41.21 28.12 15.30
C GLU A 246 -40.46 28.25 13.96
N GLN A 247 -40.86 29.19 13.10
CA GLN A 247 -40.09 29.53 11.89
C GLN A 247 -38.68 30.00 12.25
N HIS A 248 -38.54 30.90 13.24
CA HIS A 248 -37.23 31.35 13.72
C HIS A 248 -36.38 30.20 14.27
N VAL A 249 -36.97 29.31 15.08
CA VAL A 249 -36.27 28.11 15.60
C VAL A 249 -35.68 27.29 14.46
N ILE A 250 -36.47 27.00 13.42
CA ILE A 250 -36.01 26.23 12.26
C ILE A 250 -34.90 26.98 11.51
N THR A 251 -35.06 28.28 11.27
CA THR A 251 -34.04 29.09 10.59
C THR A 251 -32.71 29.09 11.34
N VAL A 252 -32.71 29.24 12.67
CA VAL A 252 -31.49 29.21 13.47
C VAL A 252 -30.82 27.82 13.43
N VAL A 253 -31.60 26.74 13.48
CA VAL A 253 -31.09 25.37 13.30
C VAL A 253 -30.44 25.20 11.92
N GLN A 254 -31.07 25.69 10.86
CA GLN A 254 -30.53 25.63 9.50
C GLN A 254 -29.20 26.39 9.40
N GLN A 255 -29.11 27.59 9.98
CA GLN A 255 -27.87 28.37 10.02
C GLN A 255 -26.75 27.67 10.79
N ALA A 256 -27.07 27.06 11.93
CA ALA A 256 -26.11 26.28 12.70
C ALA A 256 -25.59 25.07 11.91
N MET A 257 -26.48 24.37 11.18
CA MET A 257 -26.11 23.24 10.32
C MET A 257 -25.28 23.66 9.10
N GLU A 258 -25.58 24.81 8.51
CA GLU A 258 -24.78 25.37 7.40
C GLU A 258 -23.37 25.71 7.87
N ALA A 259 -23.24 26.38 9.02
CA ALA A 259 -21.95 26.68 9.64
C ALA A 259 -21.18 25.38 9.97
N PHE A 260 -21.85 24.38 10.55
CA PHE A 260 -21.27 23.08 10.82
C PHE A 260 -20.74 22.40 9.55
N ASN A 261 -21.53 22.37 8.47
CA ASN A 261 -21.10 21.79 7.19
C ASN A 261 -19.88 22.52 6.60
N SER A 262 -19.84 23.86 6.71
CA SER A 262 -18.69 24.65 6.26
C SER A 262 -17.39 24.24 6.99
N TYR A 263 -17.45 24.02 8.30
CA TYR A 263 -16.28 23.63 9.09
C TYR A 263 -15.93 22.13 8.97
N ALA A 264 -16.89 21.24 9.21
CA ALA A 264 -16.65 19.80 9.20
C ALA A 264 -16.54 19.24 7.78
N GLY A 265 -17.46 19.64 6.88
CA GLY A 265 -17.41 19.26 5.47
C GLY A 265 -16.19 19.86 4.76
N GLY A 266 -15.86 21.13 5.04
CA GLY A 266 -14.63 21.75 4.54
C GLY A 266 -13.36 21.03 5.03
N GLN A 267 -13.35 20.58 6.29
CA GLN A 267 -12.24 19.78 6.82
C GLN A 267 -12.12 18.42 6.13
N ALA A 268 -13.24 17.73 5.84
CA ALA A 268 -13.21 16.45 5.15
C ALA A 268 -12.55 16.57 3.75
N LEU A 269 -12.83 17.66 3.02
CA LEU A 269 -12.18 17.95 1.75
C LEU A 269 -10.68 18.22 1.89
N LYS A 270 -10.27 18.96 2.94
CA LYS A 270 -8.85 19.18 3.24
C LYS A 270 -8.14 17.85 3.54
N VAL A 271 -8.74 17.00 4.36
CA VAL A 271 -8.18 15.67 4.70
C VAL A 271 -7.99 14.82 3.43
N GLN A 272 -8.97 14.81 2.53
CA GLN A 272 -8.85 14.12 1.25
C GLN A 272 -7.67 14.64 0.44
N ALA A 273 -7.50 15.96 0.35
CA ALA A 273 -6.39 16.58 -0.38
C ALA A 273 -5.02 16.23 0.23
N LEU A 274 -4.90 16.22 1.57
CA LEU A 274 -3.66 15.86 2.27
C LEU A 274 -3.25 14.40 1.98
N TYR A 275 -4.21 13.46 2.00
CA TYR A 275 -3.92 12.07 1.64
C TYR A 275 -3.57 11.90 0.15
N ALA A 276 -4.24 12.65 -0.73
CA ALA A 276 -3.91 12.64 -2.16
C ALA A 276 -2.50 13.19 -2.43
N ASP A 277 -2.06 14.23 -1.70
CA ASP A 277 -0.71 14.76 -1.83
C ASP A 277 0.36 13.77 -1.34
N MET A 278 0.13 13.06 -0.22
CA MET A 278 1.02 11.97 0.23
C MET A 278 1.14 10.88 -0.85
N LEU A 279 0.03 10.44 -1.43
CA LEU A 279 0.04 9.46 -2.53
C LEU A 279 0.82 10.01 -3.73
N GLY A 280 0.53 11.24 -4.15
CA GLY A 280 1.21 11.90 -5.26
C GLY A 280 2.71 12.10 -5.02
N ALA A 281 3.15 12.32 -3.79
CA ALA A 281 4.57 12.38 -3.44
C ALA A 281 5.26 11.02 -3.64
N SER A 282 4.62 9.91 -3.25
CA SER A 282 5.16 8.57 -3.48
C SER A 282 5.20 8.18 -4.96
N GLN A 283 4.16 8.52 -5.72
CA GLN A 283 4.03 8.17 -7.14
C GLN A 283 4.97 8.96 -8.04
N ARG A 284 5.44 10.13 -7.59
CA ARG A 284 6.39 10.97 -8.33
C ARG A 284 7.83 10.49 -8.22
N ILE A 285 8.14 9.53 -7.34
CA ILE A 285 9.50 8.97 -7.21
C ILE A 285 9.78 8.06 -8.42
N PRO A 286 10.74 8.39 -9.30
CA PRO A 286 11.13 7.47 -10.37
C PRO A 286 11.69 6.17 -9.80
N PRO A 287 11.37 4.99 -10.36
CA PRO A 287 11.79 3.69 -9.79
C PRO A 287 13.31 3.52 -9.64
N ASP A 288 14.10 4.19 -10.48
CA ASP A 288 15.57 4.11 -10.50
C ASP A 288 16.26 5.30 -9.81
N PHE A 289 15.50 6.24 -9.24
CA PHE A 289 16.01 7.47 -8.65
C PHE A 289 17.02 7.19 -7.53
N GLU A 290 16.61 6.37 -6.57
CA GLU A 290 17.46 6.02 -5.41
C GLU A 290 18.70 5.25 -5.84
N TRP A 291 18.54 4.29 -6.76
CA TRP A 291 19.66 3.47 -7.24
C TRP A 291 20.69 4.32 -7.98
N LYS A 292 20.27 5.19 -8.90
CA LYS A 292 21.17 6.10 -9.62
C LYS A 292 21.93 7.01 -8.68
N ALA A 293 21.24 7.58 -7.69
CA ALA A 293 21.84 8.44 -6.70
C ALA A 293 22.84 7.68 -5.80
N PHE A 294 22.48 6.47 -5.38
CA PHE A 294 23.34 5.59 -4.59
C PHE A 294 24.61 5.19 -5.34
N VAL A 295 24.49 4.78 -6.61
CA VAL A 295 25.63 4.43 -7.46
C VAL A 295 26.57 5.61 -7.63
N LYS A 296 26.02 6.80 -7.86
CA LYS A 296 26.81 8.04 -7.98
C LYS A 296 27.56 8.38 -6.70
N ARG A 297 26.95 8.18 -5.52
CA ARG A 297 27.59 8.46 -4.22
C ARG A 297 28.62 7.41 -3.82
N SER A 298 28.47 6.18 -4.31
CA SER A 298 29.29 5.02 -3.92
C SER A 298 30.16 4.51 -5.07
N SER A 299 30.43 5.36 -6.07
CA SER A 299 31.11 4.96 -7.31
C SER A 299 32.55 4.50 -7.10
N ASP A 300 33.17 4.88 -5.98
CA ASP A 300 34.51 4.48 -5.56
C ASP A 300 34.56 3.07 -4.93
N VAL A 301 33.42 2.59 -4.41
CA VAL A 301 33.32 1.28 -3.75
C VAL A 301 32.64 0.24 -4.65
N LEU A 302 31.68 0.67 -5.46
CA LEU A 302 30.95 -0.22 -6.35
C LEU A 302 31.84 -0.69 -7.49
N VAL A 303 31.69 -1.97 -7.85
CA VAL A 303 32.38 -2.56 -8.99
C VAL A 303 31.89 -1.91 -10.27
N ASP A 304 32.82 -1.43 -11.10
CA ASP A 304 32.50 -0.92 -12.43
C ASP A 304 32.18 -2.09 -13.36
N ALA A 305 30.95 -2.12 -13.88
CA ALA A 305 30.52 -3.15 -14.82
C ALA A 305 31.27 -3.10 -16.16
N ASN A 306 31.97 -1.99 -16.44
CA ASN A 306 32.79 -1.82 -17.65
C ASN A 306 34.23 -2.29 -17.45
N GLU A 307 34.65 -2.64 -16.21
CA GLU A 307 35.97 -3.20 -16.00
C GLU A 307 36.05 -4.61 -16.61
N PRO A 308 37.10 -4.91 -17.40
CA PRO A 308 37.26 -6.23 -17.96
C PRO A 308 37.46 -7.27 -16.84
N PRO A 309 36.98 -8.51 -17.02
CA PRO A 309 37.28 -9.59 -16.10
C PRO A 309 38.79 -9.72 -15.87
N ARG A 310 39.18 -10.02 -14.64
CA ARG A 310 40.58 -10.29 -14.32
C ARG A 310 41.02 -11.57 -15.04
N LEU A 311 42.07 -11.46 -15.84
CA LEU A 311 42.71 -12.58 -16.52
C LEU A 311 44.04 -12.90 -15.84
N VAL A 312 44.35 -14.20 -15.67
CA VAL A 312 45.62 -14.65 -15.07
C VAL A 312 46.82 -14.13 -15.87
N GLU A 313 46.67 -14.03 -17.19
CA GLU A 313 47.67 -13.48 -18.11
C GLU A 313 48.05 -12.02 -17.81
N HIS A 314 47.13 -11.25 -17.18
CA HIS A 314 47.36 -9.86 -16.80
C HIS A 314 47.90 -9.71 -15.37
N ILE A 315 48.06 -10.82 -14.63
CA ILE A 315 48.60 -10.81 -13.28
C ILE A 315 50.12 -10.94 -13.37
N GLN A 316 50.82 -9.85 -13.00
CA GLN A 316 52.27 -9.88 -12.86
C GLN A 316 52.65 -10.31 -11.44
N PHE A 317 53.50 -11.32 -11.33
CA PHE A 317 54.07 -11.74 -10.04
C PHE A 317 55.61 -11.81 -10.11
N PRO A 318 56.31 -11.65 -8.98
CA PRO A 318 57.77 -11.77 -8.94
C PRO A 318 58.24 -13.12 -9.49
N ASN A 319 59.34 -13.10 -10.26
CA ASN A 319 59.95 -14.29 -10.88
C ASN A 319 59.12 -15.03 -11.96
N GLN A 320 57.97 -14.49 -12.40
CA GLN A 320 57.16 -15.12 -13.46
C GLN A 320 57.94 -15.49 -14.72
N ASN A 321 58.84 -14.60 -15.15
CA ASN A 321 59.68 -14.77 -16.34
C ASN A 321 61.13 -15.18 -16.00
N HIS A 322 61.37 -15.73 -14.81
CA HIS A 322 62.71 -16.15 -14.43
C HIS A 322 63.18 -17.31 -15.32
N LYS A 323 64.42 -17.28 -15.81
CA LYS A 323 64.92 -18.31 -16.76
C LYS A 323 64.75 -19.74 -16.26
N ALA A 324 64.83 -19.96 -14.94
CA ALA A 324 64.66 -21.29 -14.34
C ALA A 324 63.21 -21.84 -14.38
N THR A 325 62.20 -21.00 -14.63
CA THR A 325 60.79 -21.43 -14.75
C THR A 325 60.38 -21.72 -16.20
N GLN A 326 61.26 -21.44 -17.17
CA GLN A 326 61.01 -21.72 -18.59
C GLN A 326 61.50 -23.13 -18.93
N SER A 327 60.67 -23.91 -19.60
CA SER A 327 61.02 -25.25 -20.07
C SER A 327 62.15 -25.19 -21.12
N LEU A 328 63.06 -26.17 -21.10
CA LEU A 328 64.05 -26.37 -22.18
C LEU A 328 63.43 -27.11 -23.36
N ILE A 329 62.53 -28.05 -23.06
CA ILE A 329 61.61 -28.69 -23.99
C ILE A 329 60.42 -29.20 -23.19
N GLU A 330 59.23 -29.13 -23.77
CA GLU A 330 58.01 -29.71 -23.21
C GLU A 330 57.10 -30.23 -24.32
N GLY A 331 56.22 -31.17 -23.97
CA GLY A 331 55.29 -31.76 -24.91
C GLY A 331 54.84 -33.16 -24.51
N SER A 332 53.87 -33.67 -25.26
CA SER A 332 53.34 -35.02 -25.05
C SER A 332 54.30 -36.08 -25.58
N LEU A 333 54.54 -37.13 -24.79
CA LEU A 333 55.25 -38.33 -25.24
C LEU A 333 54.45 -39.58 -24.88
N GLU A 334 54.55 -40.59 -25.72
CA GLU A 334 54.01 -41.92 -25.47
C GLU A 334 55.04 -42.75 -24.71
N ARG A 335 54.72 -43.22 -23.50
CA ARG A 335 55.59 -44.11 -22.71
C ARG A 335 55.07 -45.53 -22.71
N LYS A 336 55.94 -46.50 -22.96
CA LYS A 336 55.59 -47.93 -22.82
C LYS A 336 55.33 -48.26 -21.34
N SER A 337 54.17 -48.83 -21.03
CA SER A 337 53.83 -49.18 -19.65
C SER A 337 54.79 -50.20 -19.04
N ARG A 338 55.11 -50.03 -17.75
CA ARG A 338 55.92 -50.96 -16.94
C ARG A 338 55.09 -52.11 -16.37
N ASN A 339 53.77 -51.95 -16.29
CA ASN A 339 52.89 -52.93 -15.68
C ASN A 339 52.69 -54.10 -16.66
N LYS A 340 53.13 -55.32 -16.30
CA LYS A 340 53.00 -56.52 -17.14
C LYS A 340 51.55 -56.87 -17.53
N LEU A 341 50.56 -56.26 -16.87
CA LEU A 341 49.12 -56.42 -17.13
C LEU A 341 48.55 -55.42 -18.14
N SER A 342 49.26 -54.31 -18.44
CA SER A 342 48.84 -53.31 -19.42
C SER A 342 49.82 -53.30 -20.58
N TRP A 343 49.40 -53.84 -21.73
CA TRP A 343 50.21 -53.86 -22.94
C TRP A 343 49.86 -52.64 -23.79
N GLY A 344 50.69 -51.60 -23.73
CA GLY A 344 50.47 -50.39 -24.53
C GLY A 344 51.43 -49.25 -24.21
N TYR A 345 51.36 -48.22 -25.05
CA TYR A 345 51.93 -46.90 -24.78
C TYR A 345 50.87 -46.01 -24.15
N SER A 346 51.24 -45.25 -23.11
CA SER A 346 50.39 -44.24 -22.48
C SER A 346 50.96 -42.86 -22.73
N THR A 347 50.12 -41.92 -23.16
CA THR A 347 50.51 -40.52 -23.34
C THR A 347 50.62 -39.82 -21.98
N GLY A 348 51.71 -39.10 -21.76
CA GLY A 348 51.88 -38.17 -20.66
C GLY A 348 52.50 -36.87 -21.16
N TYR A 349 52.44 -35.81 -20.37
CA TYR A 349 53.09 -34.55 -20.66
C TYR A 349 54.46 -34.48 -19.99
N TYR A 350 55.51 -34.22 -20.76
CA TYR A 350 56.88 -34.25 -20.24
C TYR A 350 57.49 -32.87 -20.33
N VAL A 351 58.34 -32.55 -19.36
CA VAL A 351 59.03 -31.26 -19.30
C VAL A 351 60.48 -31.47 -18.87
N VAL A 352 61.43 -30.95 -19.64
CA VAL A 352 62.83 -30.81 -19.21
C VAL A 352 63.06 -29.39 -18.71
N THR A 353 63.53 -29.27 -17.48
CA THR A 353 63.74 -27.96 -16.84
C THR A 353 65.21 -27.56 -16.78
N PRO A 354 65.55 -26.26 -16.69
CA PRO A 354 66.91 -25.79 -16.44
C PRO A 354 67.53 -26.32 -15.14
N ALA A 355 66.70 -26.78 -14.19
CA ALA A 355 67.13 -27.48 -12.99
C ALA A 355 67.60 -28.93 -13.24
N LYS A 356 67.68 -29.34 -14.52
CA LYS A 356 68.15 -30.64 -15.00
C LYS A 356 67.26 -31.82 -14.62
N PHE A 357 65.96 -31.58 -14.45
CA PHE A 357 64.97 -32.63 -14.26
C PHE A 357 64.18 -32.89 -15.54
N LEU A 358 63.82 -34.15 -15.76
CA LEU A 358 62.74 -34.58 -16.64
C LEU A 358 61.53 -34.93 -15.77
N HIS A 359 60.48 -34.14 -15.86
CA HIS A 359 59.21 -34.38 -15.16
C HIS A 359 58.19 -35.01 -16.09
N GLU A 360 57.36 -35.91 -15.55
CA GLU A 360 56.12 -36.38 -16.18
C GLU A 360 54.95 -35.78 -15.42
N PHE A 361 54.02 -35.20 -16.16
CA PHE A 361 52.72 -34.78 -15.69
C PHE A 361 51.66 -35.55 -16.46
N LYS A 362 50.45 -35.62 -15.88
CA LYS A 362 49.32 -36.25 -16.53
C LYS A 362 48.88 -35.51 -17.79
N ASP A 363 48.88 -34.18 -17.74
CA ASP A 363 48.51 -33.25 -18.81
C ASP A 363 49.28 -31.92 -18.64
N ASP A 364 49.04 -30.95 -19.53
CA ASP A 364 49.63 -29.61 -19.53
C ASP A 364 48.79 -28.58 -18.76
N ASP A 365 47.80 -29.04 -17.98
CA ASP A 365 46.83 -28.18 -17.32
C ASP A 365 47.33 -27.65 -15.97
N ASN A 366 47.61 -26.36 -15.94
CA ASN A 366 48.03 -25.65 -14.74
C ASN A 366 46.87 -25.02 -13.93
N LEU A 367 45.63 -25.13 -14.41
CA LEU A 367 44.47 -24.38 -13.93
C LEU A 367 43.46 -25.26 -13.17
N ARG A 368 43.13 -26.45 -13.69
CA ARG A 368 42.07 -27.30 -13.10
C ARG A 368 42.56 -28.06 -11.85
N LYS A 369 43.85 -28.35 -11.75
CA LYS A 369 44.48 -29.10 -10.65
C LYS A 369 45.90 -28.61 -10.43
N ASP A 370 46.41 -28.78 -9.21
CA ASP A 370 47.81 -28.51 -8.93
C ASP A 370 48.69 -29.42 -9.80
N PRO A 371 49.65 -28.86 -10.56
CA PRO A 371 50.53 -29.65 -11.41
C PRO A 371 51.57 -30.37 -10.52
N VAL A 372 51.29 -31.64 -10.22
CA VAL A 372 52.19 -32.50 -9.45
C VAL A 372 52.87 -33.48 -10.41
N PRO A 373 54.22 -33.51 -10.48
CA PRO A 373 54.92 -34.48 -11.29
C PRO A 373 54.64 -35.92 -10.82
N GLU A 374 54.12 -36.76 -11.72
CA GLU A 374 53.95 -38.21 -11.49
C GLU A 374 55.29 -38.96 -11.55
N LEU A 375 56.30 -38.40 -12.22
CA LEU A 375 57.65 -38.92 -12.29
C LEU A 375 58.63 -37.75 -12.32
N SER A 376 59.81 -37.90 -11.74
CA SER A 376 60.87 -36.89 -11.85
C SER A 376 62.25 -37.53 -11.90
N ILE A 377 62.93 -37.47 -13.03
CA ILE A 377 64.28 -38.00 -13.20
C ILE A 377 65.29 -36.86 -13.20
N TYR A 378 66.31 -36.96 -12.35
CA TYR A 378 67.46 -36.06 -12.43
C TYR A 378 68.38 -36.50 -13.57
N LEU A 379 68.41 -35.71 -14.64
CA LEU A 379 69.05 -36.08 -15.91
C LEU A 379 70.57 -36.30 -15.83
N PRO A 380 71.35 -35.57 -14.99
CA PRO A 380 72.79 -35.82 -14.85
C PRO A 380 73.16 -37.21 -14.31
N GLU A 381 72.21 -37.92 -13.69
CA GLU A 381 72.38 -39.30 -13.22
C GLU A 381 71.72 -40.31 -14.18
N ALA A 382 71.13 -39.86 -15.29
CA ALA A 382 70.38 -40.69 -16.24
C ALA A 382 71.22 -41.04 -17.48
N ILE A 383 70.97 -42.23 -18.02
CA ILE A 383 71.56 -42.70 -19.28
C ILE A 383 70.49 -42.58 -20.36
N ILE A 384 70.80 -41.89 -21.46
CA ILE A 384 69.92 -41.77 -22.62
C ILE A 384 70.40 -42.66 -23.77
N GLY A 385 69.49 -43.44 -24.34
CA GLY A 385 69.73 -44.23 -25.54
C GLY A 385 69.53 -43.40 -26.80
N ALA A 386 70.35 -43.65 -27.84
CA ALA A 386 70.17 -43.02 -29.14
C ALA A 386 68.77 -43.34 -29.72
N PRO A 387 68.11 -42.37 -30.38
CA PRO A 387 66.79 -42.59 -30.94
C PRO A 387 66.84 -43.59 -32.10
N ALA A 388 65.85 -44.48 -32.15
CA ALA A 388 65.62 -45.43 -33.22
C ALA A 388 64.25 -45.15 -33.84
N GLY A 389 64.23 -44.39 -34.94
CA GLY A 389 63.00 -43.83 -35.51
C GLY A 389 62.34 -42.87 -34.52
N GLU A 390 61.08 -43.13 -34.17
CA GLU A 390 60.30 -42.32 -33.21
C GLU A 390 60.60 -42.64 -31.74
N LYS A 391 61.40 -43.68 -31.46
CA LYS A 391 61.55 -44.25 -30.11
C LYS A 391 62.91 -43.92 -29.51
N PHE A 392 62.96 -43.63 -28.22
CA PHE A 392 64.20 -43.45 -27.45
C PHE A 392 64.00 -43.89 -26.01
N ASN A 393 65.09 -44.22 -25.31
CA ASN A 393 65.03 -44.70 -23.93
C ASN A 393 65.77 -43.74 -23.00
N VAL A 394 65.20 -43.48 -21.82
CA VAL A 394 65.88 -42.79 -20.72
C VAL A 394 65.88 -43.69 -19.50
N LYS A 395 67.07 -44.00 -18.98
CA LYS A 395 67.26 -44.83 -17.81
C LYS A 395 67.76 -43.98 -16.66
N GLY A 396 66.94 -43.77 -15.63
CA GLY A 396 67.30 -42.92 -14.49
C GLY A 396 66.60 -43.34 -13.21
N LYS A 397 67.08 -42.83 -12.08
CA LYS A 397 66.41 -43.01 -10.79
C LYS A 397 65.27 -42.01 -10.66
N ASP A 398 64.09 -42.50 -10.32
CA ASP A 398 62.95 -41.63 -10.01
C ASP A 398 63.18 -40.93 -8.66
N LYS A 399 63.06 -39.60 -8.65
CA LYS A 399 63.21 -38.71 -7.50
C LYS A 399 61.86 -38.13 -7.07
N SER A 400 60.77 -38.52 -7.73
CA SER A 400 59.42 -38.17 -7.30
C SER A 400 59.16 -38.74 -5.90
N LYS A 401 58.47 -37.99 -5.03
CA LYS A 401 58.20 -38.39 -3.64
C LYS A 401 56.87 -39.16 -3.47
N HIS A 402 56.18 -39.53 -4.55
CA HIS A 402 54.94 -40.30 -4.44
C HIS A 402 55.22 -41.70 -3.88
N MET A 403 54.25 -42.31 -3.17
CA MET A 403 54.47 -43.58 -2.45
C MET A 403 54.93 -44.75 -3.34
N GLY A 404 54.76 -44.66 -4.66
CA GLY A 404 55.28 -45.62 -5.65
C GLY A 404 56.74 -45.40 -6.09
N GLY A 405 57.26 -44.16 -6.02
CA GLY A 405 58.62 -43.81 -6.49
C GLY A 405 59.73 -44.35 -5.56
N LYS A 406 59.42 -44.56 -4.28
CA LYS A 406 60.38 -45.10 -3.28
C LYS A 406 60.69 -46.59 -3.45
N LEU A 407 59.84 -47.35 -4.15
CA LEU A 407 60.08 -48.78 -4.47
C LEU A 407 60.66 -48.99 -5.88
N ALA A 408 60.65 -47.96 -6.73
CA ALA A 408 61.18 -48.04 -8.08
C ALA A 408 62.70 -47.83 -8.06
N GLY A 409 63.47 -48.89 -8.32
CA GLY A 409 64.89 -48.78 -8.66
C GLY A 409 65.13 -47.99 -9.95
N THR A 410 66.31 -48.14 -10.55
CA THR A 410 66.66 -47.52 -11.83
C THR A 410 65.60 -47.87 -12.89
N SER A 411 64.90 -46.84 -13.35
CA SER A 411 63.75 -46.91 -14.23
C SER A 411 64.21 -46.71 -15.67
N GLU A 412 64.15 -47.75 -16.50
CA GLU A 412 64.29 -47.61 -17.96
C GLU A 412 62.92 -47.27 -18.56
N LEU A 413 62.81 -46.07 -19.12
CA LEU A 413 61.61 -45.53 -19.73
C LEU A 413 61.79 -45.55 -21.24
N ALA A 414 60.93 -46.27 -21.95
CA ALA A 414 60.90 -46.27 -23.39
C ALA A 414 59.82 -45.29 -23.87
N PHE A 415 60.26 -44.21 -24.50
CA PHE A 415 59.44 -43.16 -25.07
C PHE A 415 59.24 -43.36 -26.57
N LYS A 416 58.13 -42.84 -27.07
CA LYS A 416 57.81 -42.68 -28.48
C LYS A 416 57.31 -41.24 -28.68
N ALA A 417 58.00 -40.48 -29.53
CA ALA A 417 57.61 -39.13 -29.92
C ALA A 417 56.64 -39.17 -31.12
N HIS A 418 56.05 -38.03 -31.50
CA HIS A 418 55.12 -37.99 -32.63
C HIS A 418 55.82 -38.11 -34.00
N SER A 419 57.14 -37.88 -34.05
CA SER A 419 57.96 -38.08 -35.24
C SER A 419 59.41 -38.42 -34.90
N PRO A 420 60.20 -38.99 -35.85
CA PRO A 420 61.63 -39.18 -35.65
C PRO A 420 62.39 -37.88 -35.37
N ALA A 421 61.97 -36.77 -35.98
CA ALA A 421 62.58 -35.46 -35.74
C ALA A 421 62.34 -34.96 -34.31
N GLU A 422 61.15 -35.20 -33.75
CA GLU A 422 60.88 -34.88 -32.35
C GLU A 422 61.65 -35.78 -31.39
N ALA A 423 61.76 -37.09 -31.68
CA ALA A 423 62.57 -38.00 -30.88
C ALA A 423 64.03 -37.54 -30.84
N GLN A 424 64.56 -37.08 -31.98
CA GLN A 424 65.88 -36.48 -32.07
C GLN A 424 66.00 -35.19 -31.26
N LYS A 425 65.01 -34.29 -31.33
CA LYS A 425 64.98 -33.04 -30.55
C LYS A 425 64.98 -33.29 -29.04
N TRP A 426 64.13 -34.21 -28.58
CA TRP A 426 64.09 -34.66 -27.18
C TRP A 426 65.43 -35.29 -26.76
N PHE A 427 66.01 -36.13 -27.61
CA PHE A 427 67.30 -36.74 -27.36
C PHE A 427 68.42 -35.72 -27.20
N GLU A 428 68.51 -34.73 -28.10
CA GLU A 428 69.53 -33.68 -28.06
C GLU A 428 69.41 -32.81 -26.82
N VAL A 429 68.19 -32.37 -26.47
CA VAL A 429 67.98 -31.55 -25.26
C VAL A 429 68.32 -32.33 -24.00
N ILE A 430 67.86 -33.59 -23.88
CA ILE A 430 68.17 -34.41 -22.71
C ILE A 430 69.66 -34.74 -22.63
N ARG A 431 70.31 -35.09 -23.75
CA ARG A 431 71.75 -35.36 -23.82
C ARG A 431 72.57 -34.15 -23.37
N ASN A 432 72.21 -32.95 -23.82
CA ASN A 432 72.89 -31.71 -23.45
C ASN A 432 72.75 -31.42 -21.95
N VAL A 433 71.61 -31.77 -21.34
CA VAL A 433 71.35 -31.56 -19.91
C VAL A 433 71.95 -32.65 -19.02
N ALA A 434 72.00 -33.90 -19.50
CA ALA A 434 72.57 -35.05 -18.80
C ALA A 434 74.10 -35.02 -18.71
N GLY A 435 74.78 -34.36 -19.67
CA GLY A 435 76.24 -34.33 -19.72
C GLY A 435 76.84 -35.62 -20.28
N ALA A 436 78.17 -35.72 -20.30
CA ALA A 436 78.95 -36.70 -21.08
C ALA A 436 78.89 -38.18 -20.62
N THR A 437 77.73 -38.68 -20.18
CA THR A 437 77.43 -40.13 -20.17
C THR A 437 76.80 -40.49 -21.52
N GLY A 438 77.63 -40.55 -22.55
CA GLY A 438 77.20 -40.78 -23.94
C GLY A 438 76.64 -42.19 -24.21
N PRO A 439 75.91 -42.37 -25.32
CA PRO A 439 75.37 -43.68 -25.73
C PRO A 439 76.47 -44.63 -26.21
N SER A 440 76.38 -45.91 -25.87
CA SER A 440 77.23 -46.97 -26.43
C SER A 440 76.70 -47.41 -27.80
N VAL A 441 77.45 -47.19 -28.87
CA VAL A 441 77.20 -47.78 -30.20
C VAL A 441 78.53 -48.32 -30.76
N PRO A 442 78.61 -49.52 -31.33
CA PRO A 442 79.82 -49.99 -32.04
C PRO A 442 79.89 -49.42 -33.47
N SER A 443 81.01 -48.80 -33.82
CA SER A 443 81.48 -48.42 -35.19
C SER A 443 82.22 -49.61 -35.86
N PRO A 444 82.72 -49.57 -37.13
CA PRO A 444 83.03 -48.41 -38.02
C PRO A 444 82.68 -48.63 -39.54
N LYS A 445 82.84 -47.71 -40.50
CA LYS A 445 84.01 -46.91 -40.97
C LYS A 445 83.60 -45.87 -42.05
N ASP A 446 84.37 -44.76 -42.09
CA ASP A 446 84.90 -43.97 -43.24
C ASP A 446 83.90 -43.45 -44.31
N GLU A 447 83.98 -42.25 -44.91
CA GLU A 447 85.10 -41.38 -45.29
C GLU A 447 84.58 -40.00 -45.78
N VAL A 448 85.24 -38.91 -45.34
CA VAL A 448 85.67 -37.65 -46.01
C VAL A 448 84.90 -37.04 -47.21
N ALA A 449 84.50 -35.75 -47.11
CA ALA A 449 84.98 -34.60 -47.92
C ALA A 449 83.97 -33.42 -48.04
N ASP A 450 84.37 -32.24 -47.56
CA ASP A 450 83.95 -30.88 -47.99
C ASP A 450 84.88 -30.41 -49.16
N PRO A 451 84.76 -29.23 -49.86
CA PRO A 451 84.14 -27.97 -49.37
C PRO A 451 83.57 -26.91 -50.40
N VAL A 452 82.87 -25.89 -49.84
CA VAL A 452 83.08 -24.41 -50.01
C VAL A 452 82.37 -23.52 -51.08
N GLN A 453 81.63 -22.51 -50.52
CA GLN A 453 81.48 -21.05 -50.87
C GLN A 453 80.63 -20.59 -52.09
N THR A 454 79.94 -19.43 -52.16
CA THR A 454 79.99 -18.10 -51.48
C THR A 454 78.66 -17.32 -51.59
N SER A 455 78.49 -16.35 -50.67
CA SER A 455 77.65 -15.13 -50.52
C SER A 455 77.25 -14.33 -51.80
N GLY A 456 76.29 -13.40 -51.85
CA GLY A 456 75.40 -12.76 -50.86
C GLY A 456 74.56 -11.57 -51.44
N VAL A 457 73.69 -11.02 -50.58
CA VAL A 457 73.19 -9.61 -50.40
C VAL A 457 72.67 -8.76 -51.59
N VAL A 458 71.41 -8.24 -51.54
CA VAL A 458 70.99 -6.81 -51.31
C VAL A 458 69.48 -6.59 -51.52
N ALA A 459 68.99 -5.46 -51.01
CA ALA A 459 67.62 -5.11 -50.62
C ALA A 459 66.78 -4.30 -51.66
N ALA A 460 65.53 -4.03 -51.24
CA ALA A 460 64.70 -2.82 -51.48
C ALA A 460 63.45 -2.93 -52.37
N ALA A 461 62.34 -2.42 -51.82
CA ALA A 461 61.04 -2.08 -52.43
C ALA A 461 61.11 -0.68 -53.14
N PRO A 462 60.12 -0.15 -53.92
CA PRO A 462 58.67 -0.06 -53.58
C PRO A 462 57.61 -0.06 -54.75
N ALA A 463 56.33 -0.13 -54.33
CA ALA A 463 55.06 0.48 -54.83
C ALA A 463 54.50 0.36 -56.29
N ALA A 464 53.33 -0.32 -56.40
CA ALA A 464 52.00 -0.03 -57.05
C ALA A 464 51.89 0.58 -58.49
N PRO A 465 50.80 0.37 -59.30
CA PRO A 465 49.40 0.13 -58.89
C PRO A 465 48.49 -0.83 -59.74
N ALA A 466 47.31 -1.11 -59.16
CA ALA A 466 45.96 -1.46 -59.67
C ALA A 466 45.70 -2.09 -61.07
N ALA A 467 45.06 -3.28 -61.13
CA ALA A 467 43.59 -3.45 -61.24
C ALA A 467 43.18 -4.89 -61.69
N ALA A 468 42.20 -5.46 -60.98
CA ALA A 468 41.21 -6.51 -61.34
C ALA A 468 41.63 -7.86 -61.96
N LEU A 469 41.36 -8.97 -61.25
CA LEU A 469 40.40 -10.03 -61.62
C LEU A 469 40.36 -11.17 -60.57
N ALA A 470 39.13 -11.62 -60.28
CA ALA A 470 38.60 -12.87 -59.72
C ALA A 470 39.52 -13.95 -59.09
N ALA A 471 39.15 -14.44 -57.90
CA ALA A 471 38.60 -15.80 -57.68
C ALA A 471 38.31 -16.03 -56.19
N ASP A 472 37.13 -16.59 -55.94
CA ASP A 472 36.50 -16.93 -54.67
C ASP A 472 36.58 -18.46 -54.54
N GLU A 473 37.00 -19.02 -53.39
CA GLU A 473 36.66 -20.41 -53.05
C GLU A 473 36.64 -20.64 -51.53
N LYS A 474 35.44 -20.57 -50.95
CA LYS A 474 35.04 -21.28 -49.73
C LYS A 474 34.12 -22.45 -50.11
N PRO A 475 34.27 -23.66 -49.52
CA PRO A 475 33.29 -24.72 -49.67
C PRO A 475 32.04 -24.48 -48.81
N LYS A 476 30.94 -24.95 -49.39
CA LYS A 476 29.55 -24.92 -48.93
C LYS A 476 29.18 -26.06 -47.95
N PRO A 477 27.98 -26.01 -47.34
CA PRO A 477 27.43 -26.94 -46.35
C PRO A 477 26.38 -27.91 -46.96
N VAL A 478 25.57 -28.55 -46.09
CA VAL A 478 24.17 -29.09 -46.25
C VAL A 478 24.06 -30.64 -46.32
N VAL A 479 23.07 -31.40 -45.80
CA VAL A 479 21.93 -31.37 -44.82
C VAL A 479 21.36 -32.83 -44.83
N ALA A 480 20.68 -33.29 -43.77
CA ALA A 480 19.43 -34.09 -43.92
C ALA A 480 18.54 -34.08 -42.64
N ILE A 481 17.25 -33.75 -42.85
CA ILE A 481 16.04 -33.91 -42.00
C ILE A 481 15.11 -34.92 -42.74
N PRO A 482 14.00 -35.52 -42.22
CA PRO A 482 12.70 -34.84 -41.92
C PRO A 482 11.86 -35.51 -40.78
N GLU A 483 10.74 -34.94 -40.28
CA GLU A 483 9.33 -35.07 -40.78
C GLU A 483 8.43 -33.94 -40.21
N THR A 484 7.83 -33.04 -41.02
CA THR A 484 6.47 -32.98 -41.68
C THR A 484 5.24 -32.68 -40.78
N LYS A 485 4.67 -31.45 -40.84
CA LYS A 485 3.46 -30.91 -41.59
C LYS A 485 2.12 -31.10 -40.82
N ALA A 486 1.14 -30.19 -40.80
CA ALA A 486 0.60 -29.32 -41.86
C ALA A 486 -0.12 -28.04 -41.32
N GLN A 487 -0.70 -27.28 -42.25
CA GLN A 487 -0.91 -25.83 -42.32
C GLN A 487 -2.33 -25.56 -42.88
N GLU A 488 -2.96 -24.42 -42.55
CA GLU A 488 -3.80 -23.68 -43.52
C GLU A 488 -4.05 -22.22 -43.11
N ALA A 489 -4.28 -21.37 -44.12
CA ALA A 489 -4.23 -19.91 -44.11
C ALA A 489 -5.45 -19.30 -44.86
N GLY A 490 -5.69 -17.98 -44.70
CA GLY A 490 -6.59 -17.14 -45.53
C GLY A 490 -7.06 -15.89 -44.77
N ILE A 491 -6.51 -14.68 -44.92
CA ILE A 491 -6.57 -13.63 -45.98
C ILE A 491 -7.82 -12.71 -45.92
N VAL A 492 -7.52 -11.41 -46.08
CA VAL A 492 -8.16 -10.08 -45.87
C VAL A 492 -9.58 -9.78 -46.40
N SER A 493 -10.28 -8.80 -45.78
CA SER A 493 -10.53 -7.40 -46.28
C SER A 493 -11.88 -6.73 -45.89
N ALA A 494 -11.80 -5.41 -45.63
CA ALA A 494 -12.73 -4.27 -45.90
C ALA A 494 -14.11 -4.06 -45.20
N THR A 495 -14.34 -2.78 -44.85
CA THR A 495 -15.55 -2.07 -44.39
C THR A 495 -16.68 -1.99 -45.45
N PRO A 496 -17.94 -1.68 -45.06
CA PRO A 496 -18.61 -0.50 -45.64
C PRO A 496 -19.50 0.32 -44.67
N ALA A 497 -19.97 1.47 -45.15
CA ALA A 497 -20.53 2.61 -44.42
C ALA A 497 -22.07 2.83 -44.56
N SER A 498 -22.64 3.52 -43.55
CA SER A 498 -23.71 4.57 -43.52
C SER A 498 -25.12 4.38 -44.14
N ALA A 499 -26.21 4.69 -43.38
CA ALA A 499 -26.97 5.98 -43.48
C ALA A 499 -28.31 6.04 -42.67
N THR A 500 -28.54 7.22 -42.05
CA THR A 500 -29.81 8.00 -41.76
C THR A 500 -30.95 7.52 -40.84
N ALA A 501 -31.29 8.32 -39.80
CA ALA A 501 -32.45 9.27 -39.78
C ALA A 501 -32.70 9.91 -38.37
N ALA A 502 -33.09 11.19 -38.35
CA ALA A 502 -33.54 11.98 -37.18
C ALA A 502 -35.08 11.92 -36.98
N PRO A 503 -35.65 12.39 -35.85
CA PRO A 503 -36.08 13.80 -35.67
C PRO A 503 -35.72 14.34 -34.25
N GLY A 504 -35.70 15.62 -33.87
CA GLY A 504 -36.36 16.84 -34.35
C GLY A 504 -37.44 17.28 -33.36
N SER A 505 -37.15 18.21 -32.43
CA SER A 505 -38.07 19.25 -31.89
C SER A 505 -37.39 20.15 -30.85
N ALA A 506 -37.55 21.46 -31.02
CA ALA A 506 -36.99 22.56 -30.26
C ALA A 506 -37.96 23.09 -29.19
N THR A 507 -37.46 23.77 -28.15
CA THR A 507 -38.10 25.02 -27.65
C THR A 507 -37.09 25.93 -26.94
N THR A 508 -37.25 27.21 -27.22
CA THR A 508 -36.50 28.43 -26.87
C THR A 508 -36.94 29.08 -25.54
N ALA A 509 -36.03 29.78 -24.84
CA ALA A 509 -36.26 31.04 -24.10
C ALA A 509 -34.89 31.60 -23.64
N ALA A 510 -34.33 32.65 -24.25
CA ALA A 510 -34.58 34.08 -24.00
C ALA A 510 -34.15 34.55 -22.60
N ALA A 511 -33.02 35.27 -22.53
CA ALA A 511 -32.62 36.11 -21.39
C ALA A 511 -32.26 37.52 -21.90
N PRO A 512 -32.78 38.61 -21.29
CA PRO A 512 -32.58 39.98 -21.76
C PRO A 512 -31.36 40.69 -21.11
N PRO A 513 -30.95 41.86 -21.63
CA PRO A 513 -29.74 42.57 -21.21
C PRO A 513 -30.04 43.75 -20.26
N LEU A 514 -29.21 43.95 -19.23
CA LEU A 514 -29.08 45.17 -18.42
C LEU A 514 -27.65 45.12 -17.82
N GLY A 515 -26.83 46.17 -17.74
CA GLY A 515 -27.08 47.60 -17.80
C GLY A 515 -26.22 48.27 -16.72
N ASP A 516 -25.42 49.23 -17.14
CA ASP A 516 -24.84 50.37 -16.40
C ASP A 516 -23.92 50.18 -15.18
N GLU A 517 -22.66 50.50 -15.45
CA GLU A 517 -21.59 50.91 -14.55
C GLU A 517 -21.79 52.39 -14.14
N LYS A 518 -21.79 52.70 -12.83
CA LYS A 518 -21.65 54.07 -12.30
C LYS A 518 -20.67 54.09 -11.11
N PRO A 519 -19.87 55.16 -10.91
CA PRO A 519 -18.63 55.15 -10.12
C PRO A 519 -18.85 55.71 -8.68
N PRO A 520 -17.81 55.85 -7.84
CA PRO A 520 -17.96 55.91 -6.39
C PRO A 520 -18.25 57.33 -5.87
N VAL A 521 -18.87 57.42 -4.69
CA VAL A 521 -19.04 58.66 -3.94
C VAL A 521 -18.21 58.61 -2.66
N LYS A 522 -17.25 59.54 -2.57
CA LYS A 522 -16.71 60.08 -1.32
C LYS A 522 -17.64 61.20 -0.84
N ALA A 523 -18.03 61.15 0.44
CA ALA A 523 -18.12 62.27 1.38
C ALA A 523 -18.42 61.68 2.76
#